data_AF-A0A8D1NC80-F1
#
_entry.id   AF-A0A8D1NC80-F1
#
_cell.length_a   1.000
_cell.length_b   1.000
_cell.length_c   1.000
_cell.angle_alpha   90.00
_cell.angle_beta   90.00
_cell.angle_gamma   90.00
#
_symmetry.space_group_name_H-M   'P 1'
#
loop_
_entity.id
_entity.type
_entity.pdbx_description
1 polymer ?
#
loop_
_entity_poly.entity_id
_entity_poly.type
_entity_poly.pdbx_seq_one_letter_code
_entity_poly.pdbx_strand_id
1 'polypeptide(L)' 'MGKRALLPLLLVRLSSHLYFPALECFQCQRVSASGVCESGKSFCQTQGSQQCFLRKVYEG' A
#
# COMPACT_ATOMS: atom_id res chain seq x y z
N MET A 1 8.25 -36.59 -23.13
CA MET A 1 9.19 -35.77 -22.34
C MET A 1 8.62 -34.37 -22.07
N GLY A 2 7.56 -34.22 -21.27
CA GLY A 2 6.85 -32.92 -21.16
C GLY A 2 6.49 -32.44 -19.75
N LYS A 3 6.77 -33.25 -18.71
CA LYS A 3 6.22 -33.00 -17.36
C LYS A 3 7.13 -32.14 -16.47
N ARG A 4 8.42 -32.03 -16.80
CA ARG A 4 9.40 -31.26 -16.01
C ARG A 4 9.30 -29.75 -16.19
N ALA A 5 8.78 -29.27 -17.32
CA ALA A 5 8.60 -27.84 -17.58
C ALA A 5 7.30 -27.27 -16.98
N LEU A 6 6.31 -28.12 -16.68
CA LEU A 6 5.02 -27.69 -16.12
C LEU A 6 5.09 -27.39 -14.62
N LEU A 7 5.95 -28.12 -13.89
CA LEU A 7 6.15 -27.92 -12.45
C LEU A 7 6.65 -26.51 -12.08
N PRO A 8 7.71 -25.95 -12.72
CA PRO A 8 8.17 -24.60 -12.40
C PRO A 8 7.14 -23.53 -12.78
N LEU A 9 6.38 -23.73 -13.86
CA LEU A 9 5.28 -22.84 -14.23
C LEU A 9 4.17 -22.83 -13.18
N LEU A 10 3.84 -23.99 -12.61
CA LEU A 10 2.84 -24.11 -11.54
C LEU A 10 3.29 -23.41 -10.25
N LEU A 11 4.57 -23.55 -9.89
CA LEU A 11 5.17 -22.91 -8.71
C LEU A 11 5.20 -21.38 -8.82
N VAL A 12 5.52 -20.84 -9.99
CA VAL A 12 5.51 -19.39 -10.25
C VAL A 12 4.10 -18.79 -10.19
N ARG A 13 3.08 -19.56 -10.62
CA ARG A 13 1.68 -19.14 -10.51
C ARG A 13 1.17 -19.17 -9.07
N LEU A 14 1.66 -20.09 -8.25
CA LEU A 14 1.27 -20.19 -6.84
C LEU A 14 1.93 -19.09 -5.99
N SER A 15 3.19 -18.74 -6.27
CA SER A 15 3.90 -17.68 -5.52
C SER A 15 3.37 -16.27 -5.80
N SER A 16 2.85 -16.03 -7.00
CA SER A 16 2.30 -14.72 -7.39
C SER A 16 0.94 -14.40 -6.76
N HIS A 17 0.26 -15.38 -6.13
CA HIS A 17 -0.99 -15.16 -5.37
C HIS A 17 -0.78 -14.81 -3.90
N LEU A 18 0.44 -14.89 -3.39
CA LEU A 18 0.73 -14.72 -1.97
C LEU A 18 1.35 -13.35 -1.63
N TYR A 19 1.65 -12.53 -2.64
CA TYR A 19 2.28 -11.23 -2.44
C TYR A 19 1.26 -10.10 -2.59
N PHE A 20 0.65 -9.71 -1.47
CA PHE A 20 -0.03 -8.42 -1.36
C PHE A 20 0.97 -7.44 -0.73
N PRO A 21 1.64 -6.58 -1.51
CA PRO A 21 2.53 -5.59 -0.93
C PRO A 21 1.72 -4.68 0.00
N ALA A 22 2.19 -4.50 1.23
CA ALA A 22 1.63 -3.50 2.12
C ALA A 22 1.88 -2.11 1.50
N LEU A 23 0.81 -1.33 1.31
CA LEU A 23 0.95 0.03 0.80
C LEU A 23 1.46 0.93 1.92
N GLU A 24 2.40 1.81 1.58
CA GLU A 24 2.87 2.86 2.47
C GLU A 24 2.01 4.12 2.27
N CYS A 25 1.36 4.58 3.34
CA CYS A 25 0.50 5.76 3.34
C CYS A 25 1.21 6.94 3.99
N PHE A 26 1.10 8.12 3.36
CA PHE A 26 1.47 9.38 3.98
C PHE A 26 0.50 9.72 5.12
N GLN A 27 1.03 10.09 6.27
CA GLN A 27 0.27 10.52 7.43
C GLN A 27 0.74 11.88 7.92
N CYS A 28 -0.22 12.75 8.25
CA CYS A 28 0.04 14.01 8.91
C CYS A 28 -0.98 14.23 10.03
N GLN A 29 -0.50 14.43 11.26
CA GLN A 29 -1.37 14.57 12.43
C GLN A 29 -1.94 15.99 12.58
N ARG A 30 -1.16 17.02 12.23
CA ARG A 30 -1.61 18.43 12.20
C ARG A 30 -1.33 19.05 10.85
N VAL A 31 -2.39 19.50 10.20
CA VAL A 31 -2.38 20.19 8.93
C VAL A 31 -2.83 21.63 9.17
N SER A 32 -2.09 22.60 8.64
CA SER A 32 -2.44 24.02 8.73
C SER A 32 -3.71 24.34 7.94
N ALA A 33 -4.29 25.53 8.14
CA ALA A 33 -5.42 26.01 7.33
C ALA A 33 -5.10 26.09 5.82
N SER A 34 -3.82 26.25 5.47
CA SER A 34 -3.35 26.25 4.07
C SER A 34 -3.04 24.85 3.52
N GLY A 35 -3.26 23.77 4.28
CA GLY A 35 -3.04 22.40 3.84
C GLY A 35 -1.61 21.87 4.02
N VAL A 36 -0.75 22.59 4.76
CA VAL A 36 0.65 22.19 5.00
C VAL A 36 0.76 21.28 6.22
N CYS A 37 1.52 20.20 6.11
CA CYS A 37 1.78 19.32 7.24
C CYS A 37 2.77 19.93 8.24
N GLU A 38 2.31 20.24 9.45
CA GLU A 38 3.12 20.90 10.48
C GLU A 38 3.84 19.90 11.40
N SER A 39 3.29 18.70 11.59
CA SER A 39 3.82 17.69 12.53
C SER A 39 5.02 16.91 12.02
N GLY A 40 5.62 17.33 10.90
CA GLY A 40 6.56 16.51 10.14
C GLY A 40 5.86 15.40 9.37
N LYS A 41 6.49 14.94 8.28
CA LYS A 41 5.96 13.86 7.43
C LYS A 41 6.17 12.52 8.14
N SER A 42 5.12 11.74 8.34
CA SER A 42 5.23 10.35 8.78
C SER A 42 4.58 9.40 7.77
N PHE A 43 4.95 8.13 7.85
CA PHE A 43 4.42 7.09 6.98
C PHE A 43 3.95 5.88 7.80
N CYS A 44 2.93 5.18 7.32
CA CYS A 44 2.43 3.95 7.92
C CYS A 44 2.15 2.89 6.85
N GLN A 45 2.20 1.62 7.21
CA GLN A 45 1.88 0.52 6.29
C GLN A 45 0.43 0.04 6.50
N THR A 46 -0.29 -0.17 5.40
CA THR A 46 -1.63 -0.78 5.44
C THR A 46 -1.55 -2.23 5.90
N GLN A 47 -2.54 -2.67 6.68
CA GLN A 47 -2.71 -4.06 7.08
C GLN A 47 -4.01 -4.63 6.49
N GLY A 48 -3.93 -5.85 5.94
CA GLY A 48 -5.09 -6.56 5.40
C GLY A 48 -5.78 -5.77 4.28
N SER A 49 -7.04 -5.41 4.49
CA SER A 49 -7.87 -4.67 3.54
C SER A 49 -7.83 -3.14 3.73
N GLN A 50 -6.93 -2.62 4.57
CA GLN A 50 -6.78 -1.18 4.74
C GLN A 50 -6.31 -0.50 3.45
N GLN A 51 -6.74 0.74 3.26
CA GLN A 51 -6.35 1.58 2.13
C GLN A 51 -5.98 2.98 2.63
N CYS A 52 -5.09 3.65 1.90
CA CYS A 52 -4.82 5.07 2.14
C CYS A 52 -6.01 5.90 1.67
N PHE A 53 -6.38 6.94 2.42
CA PHE A 53 -7.41 7.88 2.01
C PHE A 53 -6.91 9.32 2.20
N LEU A 54 -7.36 10.21 1.31
CA LEU A 54 -7.10 11.64 1.42
C LEU A 54 -8.29 12.30 2.11
N ARG A 55 -8.02 13.06 3.17
CA ARG A 55 -9.04 13.86 3.85
C ARG A 55 -8.90 15.31 3.44
N LYS A 56 -9.96 15.89 2.87
CA LYS A 56 -10.06 17.32 2.65
C LYS A 56 -10.37 18.00 3.98
N VAL A 57 -9.48 18.87 4.44
CA VAL A 57 -9.60 19.54 5.76
C VAL A 57 -10.19 20.95 5.65
N TYR A 58 -10.22 21.51 4.44
CA TYR A 58 -10.77 22.83 4.16
C TYR A 58 -11.49 22.84 2.80
N GLU A 59 -12.73 23.31 2.81
CA GLU A 59 -13.48 23.76 1.64
C GLU A 59 -13.74 25.24 1.89
N GLY A 60 -13.15 26.10 1.05
CA GLY A 60 -13.33 27.54 1.14
C GLY A 60 -14.76 27.97 0.89
#